data_AF-A0A627LV17-F1
#
_entry.id   AF-A0A627LV17-F1
#
_cell.length_a   1.000
_cell.length_b   1.000
_cell.length_c   1.000
_cell.angle_alpha   90.00
_cell.angle_beta   90.00
_cell.angle_gamma   90.00
#
_symmetry.space_group_name_H-M   'P 1'
#
loop_
_entity.id
_entity.type
_entity.pdbx_description
1 polymer ?
#
loop_
_entity_poly.entity_id
_entity_poly.type
_entity_poly.pdbx_seq_one_letter_code
_entity_poly.pdbx_strand_id
1 'polypeptide(L)' 'MFPELSTNQLKVCVFYAMGVPYDAIAQNCRLSPETVRTYLKRSLKNLNLEGYDALRSAVLMRTFVFMISNTAKENEKM' A
#
# COMPACT_ATOMS: atom_id res chain seq x y z
N MET A 1 1.73 -10.17 -0.24
CA MET A 1 1.24 -9.09 0.65
C MET A 1 -0.16 -8.60 0.24
N PHE A 2 -0.40 -8.32 -1.04
CA PHE A 2 -1.73 -7.96 -1.59
C PHE A 2 -1.94 -8.54 -3.00
N PRO A 3 -2.42 -9.79 -3.15
CA PRO A 3 -2.72 -10.36 -4.47
C PRO A 3 -3.80 -9.60 -5.26
N GLU A 4 -4.67 -8.85 -4.57
CA GLU A 4 -5.80 -8.10 -5.14
C GLU A 4 -5.36 -6.78 -5.82
N LEU A 5 -4.10 -6.38 -5.65
CA LEU A 5 -3.54 -5.13 -6.18
C LEU A 5 -2.44 -5.39 -7.20
N SER A 6 -2.45 -4.62 -8.28
CA SER A 6 -1.28 -4.53 -9.17
C SER A 6 -0.10 -3.88 -8.46
N THR A 7 1.12 -4.12 -8.95
CA THR A 7 2.35 -3.54 -8.40
C THR A 7 2.30 -2.01 -8.29
N ASN A 8 1.74 -1.33 -9.29
CA ASN A 8 1.62 0.14 -9.26
C ASN A 8 0.56 0.62 -8.26
N GLN A 9 -0.58 -0.08 -8.15
CA GLN A 9 -1.56 0.23 -7.11
C GLN A 9 -0.97 0.04 -5.72
N LEU A 10 -0.22 -1.05 -5.50
CA LEU A 10 0.42 -1.32 -4.23
C LEU A 10 1.42 -0.22 -3.85
N LYS A 11 2.31 0.18 -4.76
CA LYS A 11 3.26 1.29 -4.53
C LYS A 11 2.54 2.58 -4.12
N VAL A 12 1.48 2.94 -4.84
CA VAL A 12 0.66 4.12 -4.53
C VAL A 12 0.02 4.00 -3.15
N CYS A 13 -0.55 2.84 -2.80
CA CYS A 13 -1.17 2.61 -1.49
C CYS A 13 -0.16 2.66 -0.35
N VAL A 14 1.05 2.14 -0.54
CA VAL A 14 2.14 2.18 0.45
C VAL A 14 2.61 3.62 0.67
N PHE A 15 2.90 4.38 -0.38
CA PHE A 15 3.30 5.79 -0.22
C PHE A 15 2.19 6.62 0.43
N TYR A 16 0.94 6.40 0.03
CA TYR A 16 -0.20 7.06 0.65
C TYR A 16 -0.33 6.72 2.14
N ALA A 17 -0.18 5.44 2.49
CA ALA A 17 -0.23 4.97 3.87
C ALA A 17 0.92 5.50 4.73
N MET A 18 2.05 5.87 4.13
CA MET A 18 3.16 6.55 4.81
C MET A 18 2.94 8.07 4.96
N GLY A 19 1.87 8.64 4.38
CA GLY A 19 1.56 10.07 4.47
C GLY A 19 2.26 10.93 3.41
N VAL A 20 2.77 10.31 2.34
CA VAL A 20 3.34 11.06 1.21
C VAL A 20 2.22 11.81 0.49
N PRO A 21 2.38 13.11 0.18
CA PRO A 21 1.37 13.89 -0.52
C PRO A 21 1.17 13.41 -1.96
N TYR A 22 -0.04 13.56 -2.51
CA TYR A 22 -0.41 13.01 -3.82
C TYR A 22 0.52 13.42 -4.96
N ASP A 23 0.96 14.67 -5.00
CA ASP A 23 1.86 15.17 -6.04
C ASP A 23 3.24 14.51 -5.97
N ALA A 24 3.76 14.27 -4.76
CA ALA A 24 5.00 13.53 -4.58
C ALA A 24 4.83 12.05 -4.94
N ILE A 25 3.69 11.42 -4.65
CA ILE A 25 3.40 10.05 -5.11
C ILE A 25 3.36 9.99 -6.63
N ALA A 26 2.69 10.96 -7.26
CA ALA A 26 2.57 11.08 -8.72
C ALA A 26 3.96 11.17 -9.37
N GLN A 27 4.84 12.03 -8.85
CA GLN A 27 6.23 12.14 -9.30
C GLN A 27 7.01 10.83 -9.11
N ASN A 28 6.99 10.25 -7.90
CA ASN A 28 7.74 9.02 -7.58
C ASN A 28 7.28 7.82 -8.41
N CYS A 29 5.98 7.73 -8.72
CA CYS A 29 5.41 6.64 -9.49
C CYS A 29 5.37 6.91 -11.00
N ARG A 30 5.79 8.10 -11.47
CA ARG A 30 5.65 8.57 -12.86
C ARG A 30 4.19 8.49 -13.36
N LEU A 31 3.26 8.94 -12.52
CA LEU A 31 1.82 8.96 -12.75
C LEU A 31 1.29 10.40 -12.71
N SER A 32 0.07 10.63 -13.21
CA SER A 32 -0.65 11.88 -12.92
C SER A 32 -1.30 11.84 -11.52
N PRO A 33 -1.50 12.99 -10.85
CA PRO A 33 -2.22 13.04 -9.57
C PRO A 33 -3.64 12.45 -9.64
N GLU A 34 -4.30 12.57 -10.79
CA GLU A 34 -5.61 11.96 -11.04
C GLU A 34 -5.53 10.42 -11.11
N THR A 35 -4.45 9.89 -11.71
CA THR A 35 -4.19 8.45 -11.74
C THR A 35 -3.93 7.92 -10.33
N VAL A 36 -3.19 8.67 -9.50
CA VAL A 36 -2.98 8.34 -8.07
C VAL A 36 -4.33 8.22 -7.34
N ARG A 37 -5.20 9.23 -7.46
CA ARG A 37 -6.56 9.19 -6.87
C ARG A 37 -7.37 7.99 -7.38
N THR A 38 -7.32 7.74 -8.68
CA THR A 38 -8.02 6.60 -9.32
C THR A 38 -7.52 5.27 -8.78
N TYR A 39 -6.20 5.10 -8.63
CA TYR A 39 -5.61 3.89 -8.10
C TYR A 39 -6.01 3.65 -6.66
N LEU A 40 -5.98 4.68 -5.80
CA LEU A 40 -6.43 4.55 -4.41
C LEU A 40 -7.91 4.16 -4.32
N LYS A 41 -8.77 4.79 -5.13
CA LYS A 41 -10.20 4.47 -5.18
C LYS A 41 -10.47 3.03 -5.66
N ARG A 42 -9.72 2.56 -6.65
CA ARG A 42 -9.78 1.17 -7.11
C ARG A 42 -9.25 0.20 -6.06
N SER A 43 -8.18 0.55 -5.36
CA SER A 43 -7.62 -0.28 -4.29
C SER A 43 -8.59 -0.45 -3.13
N LEU A 44 -9.33 0.60 -2.74
CA LEU A 44 -10.41 0.48 -1.75
C LEU A 44 -11.44 -0.58 -2.17
N LYS A 45 -11.89 -0.52 -3.42
CA LYS A 45 -12.86 -1.49 -3.95
C LYS A 45 -12.29 -2.91 -4.00
N ASN A 46 -11.06 -3.07 -4.49
CA ASN A 46 -10.41 -4.39 -4.61
C ASN A 46 -10.16 -5.04 -3.24
N LEU A 47 -9.86 -4.23 -2.23
CA LEU A 47 -9.63 -4.71 -0.86
C LEU A 47 -10.91 -4.76 -0.02
N ASN A 48 -12.05 -4.37 -0.58
CA ASN A 48 -13.32 -4.26 0.11
C ASN A 48 -13.22 -3.42 1.40
N LEU A 49 -12.59 -2.24 1.29
CA LEU A 49 -12.37 -1.32 2.41
C LEU A 49 -13.22 -0.06 2.25
N GLU A 50 -13.75 0.41 3.38
CA GLU A 50 -14.52 1.64 3.45
C GLU A 50 -13.65 2.77 4.00
N GLY A 51 -13.24 3.68 3.11
CA GLY A 51 -12.50 4.88 3.48
C GLY A 51 -10.97 4.71 3.51
N TYR A 52 -10.28 5.85 3.40
CA TYR A 52 -8.83 5.88 3.25
C TYR A 52 -8.07 5.57 4.54
N ASP A 53 -8.66 5.81 5.72
CA ASP A 53 -8.09 5.38 7.00
C ASP A 53 -8.02 3.86 7.12
N ALA A 54 -9.05 3.15 6.66
CA ALA A 54 -9.05 1.69 6.59
C ALA A 54 -7.96 1.19 5.62
N LEU A 55 -7.80 1.83 4.46
CA LEU A 55 -6.71 1.53 3.52
C LEU A 55 -5.35 1.71 4.17
N ARG A 56 -5.12 2.86 4.83
CA ARG A 56 -3.85 3.17 5.51
C ARG A 56 -3.53 2.12 6.57
N SER A 57 -4.51 1.82 7.43
CA SER A 57 -4.37 0.82 8.50
C SER A 57 -4.09 -0.58 7.96
N ALA A 58 -4.84 -1.02 6.95
CA ALA A 58 -4.67 -2.34 6.34
C ALA A 58 -3.29 -2.50 5.69
N VAL A 59 -2.84 -1.50 4.95
CA VAL A 59 -1.51 -1.49 4.32
C VAL A 59 -0.42 -1.58 5.38
N LEU A 60 -0.43 -0.68 6.37
CA LEU A 60 0.59 -0.68 7.44
C LEU A 60 0.60 -1.98 8.24
N MET A 61 -0.56 -2.49 8.66
CA MET A 61 -0.66 -3.72 9.44
C MET A 61 -0.17 -4.94 8.66
N ARG A 62 -0.59 -5.13 7.40
CA ARG A 62 -0.13 -6.28 6.60
C ARG A 62 1.37 -6.18 6.28
N THR A 63 1.89 -4.98 6.02
CA THR A 63 3.34 -4.78 5.83
C THR A 63 4.12 -5.09 7.10
N PHE A 64 3.63 -4.64 8.25
CA PHE A 64 4.26 -4.89 9.55
C PHE A 64 4.27 -6.39 9.90
N VAL A 65 3.12 -7.07 9.78
CA VAL A 65 3.02 -8.52 10.02
C VAL A 65 3.94 -9.30 9.08
N PHE A 66 4.03 -8.89 7.81
CA PHE A 66 4.95 -9.52 6.87
C PHE A 66 6.41 -9.35 7.29
N MET A 67 6.83 -8.15 7.71
CA MET A 67 8.20 -7.90 8.19
C MET A 67 8.52 -8.76 9.41
N ILE A 68 7.64 -8.79 10.42
CA ILE A 68 7.83 -9.65 11.60
C ILE A 68 7.93 -11.11 11.20
N SER A 69 7.04 -11.59 10.34
CA SER A 69 7.02 -12.99 9.90
C SER A 69 8.31 -13.37 9.16
N ASN A 70 8.87 -12.44 8.39
CA ASN A 70 10.12 -12.67 7.67
C ASN A 70 11.31 -12.68 8.64
N THR A 71 11.37 -11.73 9.56
CA THR A 71 12.40 -11.68 10.61
C THR A 71 12.35 -12.90 11.53
N ALA A 72 11.16 -13.40 11.91
CA ALA A 72 11.02 -14.61 12.71
C ALA A 72 11.62 -15.83 11.99
N LYS A 73 11.29 -16.01 10.70
CA LYS A 73 11.84 -17.10 9.88
C LYS A 73 13.35 -17.05 9.70
N GLU A 74 13.94 -15.86 9.69
CA GLU A 74 15.40 -15.70 9.64
C GLU A 74 16.05 -16.13 10.96
N ASN A 75 15.45 -15.79 12.10
CA ASN A 75 15.95 -16.21 13.42
C ASN A 75 15.82 -17.72 13.67
N GLU A 76 14.78 -18.39 13.14
CA GLU A 76 14.63 -19.85 13.26
C GLU A 76 15.67 -20.65 12.45
N LYS A 77 16.41 -19.99 11.54
CA LYS A 77 17.45 -20.61 10.70
C LYS A 77 18.87 -20.44 11.24
N MET A 78 19.06 -19.65 12.31
CA MET A 78 20.34 -19.44 12.98
C MET A 78 20.47 -20.38 14.18
#